data_AF-A0A7X3L418-F1
#
_entry.id   AF-A0A7X3L418-F1
#
_cell.length_a   1.000
_cell.length_b   1.000
_cell.length_c   1.000
_cell.angle_alpha   90.00
_cell.angle_beta   90.00
_cell.angle_gamma   90.00
#
_symmetry.space_group_name_H-M   'P 1'
#
loop_
_entity.id
_entity.type
_entity.pdbx_description
1 polymer ?
#
loop_
_entity_poly.entity_id
_entity_poly.type
_entity_poly.pdbx_seq_one_letter_code
_entity_poly.pdbx_strand_id
1 'polypeptide(L)'
;MRQAAVFDIRGLLAKYDLPTRMKSETEVVLSDNLRKILSQTRMSLKSASLKTQERRMYTVCRSLAELRELGLMIESPYSLRHKHIQALVEYWVREGQTGGTIENKLSHLKAFCQWLGKHDLVRPLSAYTDREENGLVRSYVTTRDKSWEGCGVDALAVIADIAKDDPRVAIQLELQAAFGLRIEESWSLKIATALKNLDTLRVVDGTKGGRKREVPIRLQLMVLEKAARVIDPVSGSTTPASYSMKRWRNYYNAVLRKHGVYKKGLGVTSHGLRHGWAHQVYEEEAGAPAPVKGGAAPDLEAHRQAIQAVVLAAGHSKPSKSGAYLSTFAAMAAAGKPEVSREDAEAALRRHSGNKSRAASELGITRQSLYRRIAS
;
A
#
# COMPACT_ATOMS: atom_id res chain seq x y z
N MET A 1 32.81 -1.19 -13.37
CA MET A 1 31.95 -1.69 -12.26
C MET A 1 31.30 -0.51 -11.56
N ARG A 2 29.98 -0.33 -11.62
CA ARG A 2 29.30 0.69 -10.79
C ARG A 2 29.34 0.20 -9.33
N GLN A 3 30.01 0.92 -8.44
CA GLN A 3 29.92 0.68 -7.00
C GLN A 3 28.43 0.59 -6.61
N ALA A 4 28.03 -0.51 -5.99
CA ALA A 4 26.68 -0.63 -5.48
C ALA A 4 26.49 0.45 -4.41
N ALA A 5 25.57 1.40 -4.63
CA ALA A 5 25.28 2.45 -3.68
C ALA A 5 25.02 1.84 -2.29
N VAL A 6 25.82 2.24 -1.30
CA VAL A 6 25.73 1.76 0.07
C VAL A 6 24.85 2.73 0.86
N PHE A 7 23.95 2.18 1.68
CA PHE A 7 23.14 3.00 2.57
C PHE A 7 24.00 3.51 3.72
N ASP A 8 24.01 4.82 3.96
CA ASP A 8 24.77 5.45 5.03
C ASP A 8 24.07 5.28 6.39
N ILE A 9 24.43 4.20 7.08
CA ILE A 9 23.92 3.85 8.42
C ILE A 9 24.37 4.88 9.46
N ARG A 10 25.65 5.27 9.43
CA ARG A 10 26.26 6.20 10.39
C ARG A 10 25.63 7.59 10.31
N GLY A 11 25.53 8.14 9.10
CA GLY A 11 24.96 9.47 8.90
C GLY A 11 23.47 9.54 9.26
N LEU A 12 22.74 8.42 9.24
CA LEU A 12 21.39 8.39 9.78
C LEU A 12 21.38 8.32 11.32
N LEU A 13 22.17 7.45 11.94
CA LEU A 13 22.26 7.34 13.41
C LEU A 13 22.66 8.66 14.05
N ALA A 14 23.55 9.42 13.40
CA ALA A 14 23.97 10.75 13.85
C ALA A 14 22.81 11.76 14.00
N LYS A 15 21.70 11.56 13.28
CA LYS A 15 20.52 12.45 13.34
C LYS A 15 19.63 12.21 14.56
N TYR A 16 19.85 11.12 15.29
CA TYR A 16 19.06 10.79 16.48
C TYR A 16 19.87 11.05 17.74
N ASP A 17 19.20 11.62 18.74
CA ASP A 17 19.76 11.79 20.08
C ASP A 17 19.69 10.47 20.86
N LEU A 18 20.64 9.58 20.56
CA LEU A 18 20.81 8.28 21.19
C LEU A 18 22.19 8.20 21.84
N PRO A 19 22.34 7.45 22.96
CA PRO A 19 23.63 7.23 23.59
C PRO A 19 24.69 6.68 22.62
N THR A 20 25.95 7.03 22.85
CA THR A 20 27.08 6.58 22.01
C THR A 20 27.12 5.06 21.90
N ARG A 21 26.91 4.36 23.02
CA ARG A 21 26.84 2.89 23.06
C ARG A 21 25.69 2.34 22.23
N MET A 22 24.51 2.95 22.32
CA MET A 22 23.36 2.56 21.52
C MET A 22 23.62 2.72 20.03
N LYS A 23 24.25 3.83 19.63
CA LYS A 23 24.60 4.09 18.22
C LYS A 23 25.58 3.04 17.69
N SER A 24 26.68 2.78 18.41
CA SER A 24 27.70 1.84 17.96
C SER A 24 27.17 0.40 17.85
N GLU A 25 26.44 -0.08 18.85
CA GLU A 25 25.89 -1.44 18.84
C GLU A 25 24.80 -1.60 17.77
N THR A 26 23.96 -0.56 17.56
CA THR A 26 22.94 -0.57 16.50
C THR A 26 23.58 -0.57 15.11
N GLU A 27 24.65 0.19 14.90
CA GLU A 27 25.40 0.22 13.64
C GLU A 27 25.91 -1.16 13.24
N VAL A 28 26.52 -1.89 14.17
CA VAL A 28 27.07 -3.24 13.95
C VAL A 28 25.95 -4.18 13.48
N VAL A 29 24.87 -4.26 14.26
CA VAL A 29 23.73 -5.17 13.99
C VAL A 29 23.12 -4.90 12.61
N LEU A 30 23.01 -3.63 12.22
CA LEU A 30 22.40 -3.26 10.96
C LEU A 30 23.34 -3.44 9.77
N SER A 31 24.63 -3.17 9.91
CA SER A 31 25.60 -3.33 8.83
C SER A 31 25.58 -4.75 8.28
N ASP A 32 25.43 -5.74 9.15
CA ASP A 32 25.43 -7.17 8.78
C ASP A 32 24.08 -7.65 8.22
N ASN A 33 22.99 -6.97 8.53
CA ASN A 33 21.65 -7.52 8.35
C ASN A 33 20.70 -6.69 7.48
N LEU A 34 20.98 -5.40 7.27
CA LEU A 34 20.01 -4.48 6.66
C LEU A 34 19.62 -4.90 5.23
N ARG A 35 20.56 -5.51 4.50
CA ARG A 35 20.38 -6.01 3.13
C ARG A 35 19.53 -7.29 3.05
N LYS A 36 19.29 -8.00 4.16
CA LYS A 36 18.57 -9.28 4.16
C LYS A 36 17.09 -9.10 3.79
N ILE A 37 16.52 -10.03 3.02
CA ILE A 37 15.07 -10.07 2.78
C ILE A 37 14.39 -10.69 4.01
N LEU A 38 13.39 -10.02 4.57
CA LEU A 38 12.64 -10.51 5.75
C LEU A 38 11.42 -11.37 5.39
N SER A 39 11.01 -11.36 4.12
CA SER A 39 9.83 -12.12 3.69
C SER A 39 10.19 -13.58 3.57
N GLN A 40 9.57 -14.42 4.40
CA GLN A 40 9.71 -15.88 4.35
C GLN A 40 9.12 -16.47 3.05
N THR A 41 8.14 -15.81 2.45
CA THR A 41 7.48 -16.25 1.22
C THR A 41 8.13 -15.72 -0.07
N ARG A 42 9.08 -14.78 0.05
CA ARG A 42 9.71 -14.19 -1.14
C ARG A 42 10.93 -15.00 -1.52
N MET A 43 10.78 -15.84 -2.54
CA MET A 43 11.92 -16.46 -3.23
C MET A 43 12.60 -15.42 -4.11
N SER A 44 13.72 -14.86 -3.65
CA SER A 44 14.55 -13.95 -4.45
C SER A 44 15.98 -13.95 -3.93
N LEU A 45 16.95 -14.13 -4.82
CA LEU A 45 18.38 -14.02 -4.54
C LEU A 45 18.86 -12.57 -4.40
N LYS A 46 17.96 -11.59 -4.57
CA LYS A 46 18.31 -10.15 -4.50
C LYS A 46 18.33 -9.67 -3.06
N SER A 47 19.15 -8.67 -2.78
CA SER A 47 19.10 -7.93 -1.51
C SER A 47 17.84 -7.04 -1.41
N ALA A 48 17.52 -6.62 -0.19
CA ALA A 48 16.51 -5.61 0.05
C ALA A 48 16.89 -4.30 -0.66
N SER A 49 15.92 -3.64 -1.31
CA SER A 49 16.18 -2.35 -1.98
C SER A 49 16.66 -1.29 -0.99
N LEU A 50 17.43 -0.29 -1.44
CA LEU A 50 17.87 0.82 -0.58
C LEU A 50 16.71 1.52 0.12
N LYS A 51 15.57 1.70 -0.57
CA LYS A 51 14.33 2.24 0.03
C LYS A 51 13.78 1.37 1.15
N THR A 52 13.92 0.06 1.06
CA THR A 52 13.52 -0.89 2.11
C THR A 52 14.48 -0.82 3.29
N GLN A 53 15.78 -0.75 3.02
CA GLN A 53 16.84 -0.58 4.01
C GLN A 53 16.63 0.72 4.81
N GLU A 54 16.48 1.84 4.11
CA GLU A 54 16.20 3.17 4.68
C GLU A 54 14.97 3.15 5.59
N ARG A 55 13.84 2.58 5.13
CA ARG A 55 12.61 2.51 5.93
C ARG A 55 12.76 1.69 7.21
N ARG A 56 13.41 0.52 7.12
CA ARG A 56 13.66 -0.33 8.30
C ARG A 56 14.49 0.42 9.32
N MET A 57 15.59 0.99 8.84
CA MET A 57 16.54 1.69 9.68
C MET A 57 15.91 2.93 10.33
N TYR A 58 15.22 3.77 9.56
CA TYR A 58 14.45 4.90 10.09
C TYR A 58 13.47 4.45 11.18
N THR A 59 12.74 3.35 10.94
CA THR A 59 11.78 2.82 11.91
C THR A 59 12.46 2.42 13.23
N VAL A 60 13.59 1.70 13.15
CA VAL A 60 14.33 1.24 14.34
C VAL A 60 14.86 2.43 15.13
N CYS A 61 15.61 3.33 14.48
CA CYS A 61 16.18 4.50 15.16
C CYS A 61 15.10 5.41 15.75
N ARG A 62 14.01 5.65 15.00
CA ARG A 62 12.91 6.46 15.51
C ARG A 62 12.23 5.80 16.71
N SER A 63 12.04 4.48 16.70
CA SER A 63 11.47 3.76 17.85
C SER A 63 12.38 3.83 19.08
N LEU A 64 13.71 3.75 18.90
CA LEU A 64 14.67 3.91 20.00
C LEU A 64 14.64 5.32 20.59
N ALA A 65 14.49 6.35 19.73
CA ALA A 65 14.34 7.74 20.19
C ALA A 65 13.00 7.94 20.91
N GLU A 66 11.91 7.40 20.37
CA GLU A 66 10.57 7.45 20.99
C GLU A 66 10.57 6.80 22.38
N LEU A 67 11.32 5.72 22.61
CA LEU A 67 11.49 5.16 23.96
C LEU A 67 12.08 6.19 24.94
N ARG A 68 13.10 6.93 24.53
CA ARG A 68 13.71 7.96 25.38
C ARG A 68 12.75 9.12 25.62
N GLU A 69 12.00 9.54 24.60
CA GLU A 69 10.93 10.55 24.71
C GLU A 69 9.84 10.12 25.71
N LEU A 70 9.59 8.82 25.83
CA LEU A 70 8.70 8.22 26.84
C LEU A 70 9.34 8.02 28.22
N GLY A 71 10.56 8.50 28.45
CA GLY A 71 11.29 8.35 29.71
C GLY A 71 12.00 7.00 29.89
N LEU A 72 11.97 6.12 28.89
CA LEU A 72 12.61 4.80 28.92
C LEU A 72 14.06 4.91 28.41
N MET A 73 14.95 5.34 29.30
CA MET A 73 16.37 5.62 29.03
C MET A 73 17.22 4.35 28.89
N ILE A 74 17.03 3.59 27.81
CA ILE A 74 17.89 2.45 27.49
C ILE A 74 19.21 2.91 26.84
N GLU A 75 20.33 2.37 27.31
CA GLU A 75 21.69 2.70 26.85
C GLU A 75 22.18 1.77 25.72
N SER A 76 21.52 0.62 25.54
CA SER A 76 21.91 -0.41 24.58
C SER A 76 20.67 -1.01 23.89
N PRO A 77 20.71 -1.32 22.58
CA PRO A 77 19.67 -2.12 21.92
C PRO A 77 19.50 -3.52 22.55
N TYR A 78 20.57 -4.09 23.13
CA TYR A 78 20.51 -5.34 23.89
C TYR A 78 19.78 -5.20 25.24
N SER A 79 19.38 -3.99 25.65
CA SER A 79 18.50 -3.76 26.81
C SER A 79 17.01 -3.78 26.44
N LEU A 80 16.63 -3.94 25.16
CA LEU A 80 15.23 -4.04 24.75
C LEU A 80 14.51 -5.22 25.44
N ARG A 81 13.33 -4.95 26.01
CA ARG A 81 12.48 -5.89 26.78
C ARG A 81 11.03 -5.73 26.30
N HIS A 82 10.15 -6.68 26.64
CA HIS A 82 8.73 -6.62 26.26
C HIS A 82 8.07 -5.30 26.67
N LYS A 83 8.37 -4.77 27.88
CA LYS A 83 7.84 -3.50 28.37
C LYS A 83 8.12 -2.30 27.45
N HIS A 84 9.26 -2.31 26.74
CA HIS A 84 9.60 -1.23 25.80
C HIS A 84 8.75 -1.33 24.53
N ILE A 85 8.51 -2.54 24.04
CA ILE A 85 7.65 -2.74 22.87
C ILE A 85 6.19 -2.41 23.20
N GLN A 86 5.72 -2.79 24.39
CA GLN A 86 4.40 -2.42 24.91
C GLN A 86 4.23 -0.89 24.94
N ALA A 87 5.16 -0.17 25.59
CA ALA A 87 5.11 1.29 25.70
C ALA A 87 5.09 2.00 24.33
N LEU A 88 5.85 1.49 23.35
CA LEU A 88 5.81 2.01 21.98
C LEU A 88 4.45 1.79 21.31
N VAL A 89 3.84 0.61 21.47
CA VAL A 89 2.52 0.33 20.89
C VAL A 89 1.46 1.22 21.52
N GLU A 90 1.42 1.31 22.85
CA GLU A 90 0.51 2.20 23.58
C GLU A 90 0.65 3.65 23.11
N TYR A 91 1.88 4.13 22.98
CA TYR A 91 2.16 5.45 22.43
C TYR A 91 1.63 5.61 21.01
N TRP A 92 1.90 4.67 20.09
CA TRP A 92 1.43 4.80 18.71
C TRP A 92 -0.09 4.70 18.57
N VAL A 93 -0.75 3.91 19.43
CA VAL A 93 -2.21 3.86 19.50
C VAL A 93 -2.76 5.20 19.98
N ARG A 94 -2.20 5.77 21.05
CA ARG A 94 -2.57 7.10 21.56
C ARG A 94 -2.38 8.21 20.52
N GLU A 95 -1.32 8.12 19.71
CA GLU A 95 -1.06 9.03 18.58
C GLU A 95 -2.00 8.79 17.36
N GLY A 96 -2.99 7.90 17.47
CA GLY A 96 -3.95 7.63 16.41
C GLY A 96 -3.35 6.97 15.17
N GLN A 97 -2.21 6.28 15.30
CA GLN A 97 -1.61 5.61 14.16
C GLN A 97 -2.44 4.39 13.73
N THR A 98 -2.63 4.24 12.42
CA THR A 98 -3.41 3.11 11.89
C THR A 98 -2.75 1.77 12.24
N GLY A 99 -3.56 0.71 12.39
CA GLY A 99 -3.05 -0.65 12.63
C GLY A 99 -2.02 -1.12 11.59
N GLY A 100 -2.17 -0.72 10.32
CA GLY A 100 -1.19 -1.01 9.28
C GLY A 100 0.15 -0.31 9.45
N THR A 101 0.16 0.89 10.03
CA THR A 101 1.40 1.59 10.39
C THR A 101 2.09 0.87 11.54
N ILE A 102 1.35 0.56 12.61
CA ILE A 102 1.88 -0.09 13.81
C ILE A 102 2.43 -1.49 13.48
N GLU A 103 1.69 -2.32 12.74
CA GLU A 103 2.15 -3.64 12.33
C GLU A 103 3.43 -3.59 11.48
N ASN A 104 3.58 -2.57 10.62
CA ASN A 104 4.81 -2.37 9.85
C ASN A 104 5.98 -1.99 10.77
N LYS A 105 5.76 -1.13 11.77
CA LYS A 105 6.77 -0.80 12.78
C LYS A 105 7.20 -2.03 13.57
N LEU A 106 6.23 -2.80 14.08
CA LEU A 106 6.47 -4.07 14.77
C LEU A 106 7.21 -5.08 13.89
N SER A 107 6.91 -5.15 12.58
CA SER A 107 7.63 -6.04 11.66
C SER A 107 9.12 -5.67 11.53
N HIS A 108 9.44 -4.37 11.49
CA HIS A 108 10.83 -3.91 11.46
C HIS A 108 11.54 -4.13 12.80
N LEU A 109 10.87 -3.85 13.91
CA LEU A 109 11.42 -4.11 15.25
C LEU A 109 11.62 -5.60 15.52
N LYS A 110 10.71 -6.46 15.07
CA LYS A 110 10.83 -7.91 15.17
C LYS A 110 12.10 -8.40 14.47
N ALA A 111 12.32 -7.96 13.24
CA ALA A 111 13.54 -8.28 12.50
C ALA A 111 14.80 -7.79 13.21
N PHE A 112 14.79 -6.54 13.70
CA PHE A 112 15.91 -5.99 14.46
C PHE A 112 16.19 -6.79 15.73
N CYS A 113 15.16 -7.16 16.49
CA CYS A 113 15.30 -7.97 17.70
C CYS A 113 15.82 -9.39 17.39
N GLN A 114 15.38 -10.00 16.28
CA GLN A 114 15.94 -11.28 15.82
C GLN A 114 17.43 -11.17 15.50
N TRP A 115 17.90 -10.06 14.93
CA TRP A 115 19.33 -9.83 14.68
C TRP A 115 20.14 -9.61 15.95
N LEU A 116 19.50 -9.15 17.03
CA LEU A 116 20.08 -9.09 18.38
C LEU A 116 20.04 -10.45 19.11
N GLY A 117 19.56 -11.52 18.49
CA GLY A 117 19.36 -12.84 19.11
C GLY A 117 18.11 -12.95 19.99
N LYS A 118 17.20 -11.98 19.93
CA LYS A 118 15.96 -11.93 20.74
C LYS A 118 14.73 -12.30 19.90
N HIS A 119 14.65 -13.56 19.53
CA HIS A 119 13.70 -14.03 18.51
C HIS A 119 12.22 -13.84 18.85
N ASP A 120 11.86 -13.97 20.13
CA ASP A 120 10.46 -13.95 20.60
C ASP A 120 10.07 -12.65 21.29
N LEU A 121 10.92 -11.62 21.22
CA LEU A 121 10.67 -10.36 21.93
C LEU A 121 9.48 -9.57 21.36
N VAL A 122 9.24 -9.65 20.06
CA VAL A 122 8.19 -8.87 19.40
C VAL A 122 7.05 -9.80 18.98
N ARG A 123 5.93 -9.66 19.69
CA ARG A 123 4.65 -10.34 19.45
C ARG A 123 3.78 -9.60 18.42
N PRO A 124 2.71 -10.23 17.90
CA PRO A 124 1.72 -9.56 17.04
C PRO A 124 1.02 -8.40 17.76
N LEU A 125 0.42 -7.47 16.99
CA LEU A 125 -0.28 -6.30 17.55
C LEU A 125 -1.38 -6.67 18.55
N SER A 126 -2.12 -7.75 18.29
CA SER A 126 -3.19 -8.25 19.19
C SER A 126 -2.69 -8.71 20.56
N ALA A 127 -1.39 -8.90 20.74
CA ALA A 127 -0.83 -9.24 22.05
C ALA A 127 -0.56 -8.02 22.95
N TYR A 128 -0.72 -6.81 22.41
CA TYR A 128 -0.39 -5.56 23.12
C TYR A 128 -1.62 -4.66 23.35
N THR A 129 -2.68 -4.82 22.54
CA THR A 129 -3.89 -4.00 22.60
C THR A 129 -5.05 -4.71 21.91
N ASP A 130 -6.28 -4.42 22.34
CA ASP A 130 -7.48 -4.82 21.62
C ASP A 130 -7.57 -4.05 20.30
N ARG A 131 -7.65 -4.80 19.19
CA ARG A 131 -7.61 -4.20 17.86
C ARG A 131 -8.96 -3.67 17.41
N GLU A 132 -10.05 -4.26 17.87
CA GLU A 132 -11.39 -3.85 17.48
C GLU A 132 -11.75 -2.56 18.21
N GLU A 133 -11.56 -2.55 19.54
CA GLU A 133 -11.80 -1.38 20.39
C GLU A 133 -11.01 -0.15 19.92
N ASN A 134 -9.77 -0.35 19.47
CA ASN A 134 -8.89 0.74 19.02
C ASN A 134 -8.95 1.01 17.51
N GLY A 135 -9.87 0.38 16.76
CA GLY A 135 -9.98 0.59 15.31
C GLY A 135 -8.73 0.19 14.50
N LEU A 136 -7.96 -0.78 14.99
CA LEU A 136 -6.69 -1.25 14.41
C LEU A 136 -6.85 -2.50 13.53
N VAL A 137 -8.07 -2.97 13.32
CA VAL A 137 -8.37 -4.04 12.36
C VAL A 137 -8.19 -3.52 10.93
N ARG A 138 -7.41 -4.25 10.13
CA ARG A 138 -7.12 -3.86 8.75
C ARG A 138 -8.08 -4.53 7.79
N SER A 139 -8.72 -3.74 6.94
CA SER A 139 -9.31 -4.26 5.72
C SER A 139 -8.26 -4.38 4.61
N TYR A 140 -8.22 -5.53 3.95
CA TYR A 140 -7.38 -5.79 2.77
C TYR A 140 -8.14 -5.62 1.45
N VAL A 141 -9.44 -5.34 1.54
CA VAL A 141 -10.31 -5.04 0.40
C VAL A 141 -10.68 -3.56 0.44
N THR A 142 -10.86 -2.95 -0.73
CA THR A 142 -11.35 -1.57 -0.75
C THR A 142 -12.84 -1.55 -0.44
N THR A 143 -13.28 -0.66 0.44
CA THR A 143 -14.69 -0.49 0.83
C THR A 143 -15.40 0.63 0.08
N ARG A 144 -14.64 1.40 -0.69
CA ARG A 144 -15.11 2.50 -1.52
C ARG A 144 -14.37 2.52 -2.84
N ASP A 145 -15.02 3.10 -3.86
CA ASP A 145 -14.33 3.39 -5.10
C ASP A 145 -13.29 4.51 -4.87
N LYS A 146 -12.08 4.27 -5.36
CA LYS A 146 -10.94 5.20 -5.29
C LYS A 146 -10.47 5.61 -6.69
N SER A 147 -11.16 5.16 -7.73
CA SER A 147 -10.99 5.66 -9.09
C SER A 147 -11.35 7.14 -9.12
N TRP A 148 -10.84 7.85 -10.13
CA TRP A 148 -11.18 9.26 -10.29
C TRP A 148 -12.65 9.43 -10.64
N GLU A 149 -13.15 8.60 -11.55
CA GLU A 149 -14.56 8.48 -11.93
C GLU A 149 -15.47 8.27 -10.70
N GLY A 150 -15.16 7.28 -9.85
CA GLY A 150 -15.93 7.01 -8.63
C GLY A 150 -15.83 8.09 -7.55
N CYS A 151 -14.92 9.06 -7.70
CA CYS A 151 -14.84 10.26 -6.88
C CYS A 151 -15.42 11.51 -7.59
N GLY A 152 -16.07 11.34 -8.74
CA GLY A 152 -16.66 12.44 -9.53
C GLY A 152 -15.63 13.35 -10.20
N VAL A 153 -14.39 12.86 -10.40
CA VAL A 153 -13.30 13.65 -11.01
C VAL A 153 -13.15 13.23 -12.48
N ASP A 154 -13.33 14.18 -13.38
CA ASP A 154 -12.99 14.01 -14.79
C ASP A 154 -11.47 13.97 -14.98
N ALA A 155 -10.94 12.77 -15.18
CA ALA A 155 -9.52 12.55 -15.38
C ALA A 155 -8.98 13.21 -16.66
N LEU A 156 -9.76 13.26 -17.74
CA LEU A 156 -9.32 13.86 -18.99
C LEU A 156 -9.15 15.37 -18.82
N ALA A 157 -10.15 16.03 -18.23
CA ALA A 157 -10.10 17.48 -17.99
C ALA A 157 -8.94 17.88 -17.07
N VAL A 158 -8.76 17.18 -15.94
CA VAL A 158 -7.68 17.48 -14.98
C VAL A 158 -6.30 17.20 -15.59
N ILE A 159 -6.13 16.09 -16.32
CA ILE A 159 -4.84 15.78 -16.98
C ILE A 159 -4.54 16.81 -18.08
N ALA A 160 -5.53 17.23 -18.86
CA ALA A 160 -5.37 18.26 -19.88
C ALA A 160 -4.99 19.61 -19.25
N ASP A 161 -5.53 19.95 -18.09
CA ASP A 161 -5.14 21.16 -17.36
C ASP A 161 -3.69 21.08 -16.85
N ILE A 162 -3.29 19.94 -16.27
CA ILE A 162 -1.90 19.67 -15.88
C ILE A 162 -0.97 19.77 -17.08
N ALA A 163 -1.40 19.32 -18.27
CA ALA A 163 -0.56 19.35 -19.47
C ALA A 163 -0.16 20.76 -19.92
N LYS A 164 -0.96 21.78 -19.59
CA LYS A 164 -0.62 23.19 -19.87
C LYS A 164 0.59 23.66 -19.07
N ASP A 165 0.72 23.18 -17.83
CA ASP A 165 1.80 23.52 -16.91
C ASP A 165 2.99 22.56 -17.02
N ASP A 166 2.71 21.27 -17.09
CA ASP A 166 3.70 20.20 -17.12
C ASP A 166 3.26 19.01 -17.99
N PRO A 167 3.65 19.01 -19.29
CA PRO A 167 3.36 17.92 -20.21
C PRO A 167 3.93 16.56 -19.78
N ARG A 168 5.04 16.54 -19.02
CA ARG A 168 5.69 15.30 -18.58
C ARG A 168 4.91 14.63 -17.46
N VAL A 169 4.43 15.41 -16.48
CA VAL A 169 3.56 14.89 -15.42
C VAL A 169 2.22 14.46 -15.99
N ALA A 170 1.65 15.22 -16.94
CA ALA A 170 0.41 14.85 -17.61
C ALA A 170 0.53 13.50 -18.33
N ILE A 171 1.56 13.28 -19.15
CA ILE A 171 1.72 11.99 -19.83
C ILE A 171 1.94 10.83 -18.87
N GLN A 172 2.60 11.08 -17.72
CA GLN A 172 2.79 10.05 -16.69
C GLN A 172 1.47 9.67 -16.03
N LEU A 173 0.49 10.59 -15.94
CA LEU A 173 -0.88 10.28 -15.52
C LEU A 173 -1.64 9.54 -16.61
N GLU A 174 -1.55 9.96 -17.88
CA GLU A 174 -2.17 9.25 -19.01
C GLU A 174 -1.68 7.79 -19.07
N LEU A 175 -0.37 7.54 -18.91
CA LEU A 175 0.20 6.19 -18.86
C LEU A 175 -0.34 5.35 -17.68
N GLN A 176 -0.63 5.98 -16.53
CA GLN A 176 -1.24 5.29 -15.39
C GLN A 176 -2.70 4.96 -15.66
N ALA A 177 -3.44 5.83 -16.34
CA ALA A 177 -4.83 5.61 -16.73
C ALA A 177 -4.97 4.52 -17.80
N ALA A 178 -4.16 4.58 -18.86
CA ALA A 178 -4.26 3.67 -20.01
C ALA A 178 -3.77 2.25 -19.73
N PHE A 179 -2.67 2.11 -18.98
CA PHE A 179 -1.99 0.81 -18.79
C PHE A 179 -1.93 0.37 -17.33
N GLY A 180 -2.63 1.09 -16.45
CA GLY A 180 -2.61 0.84 -15.02
C GLY A 180 -1.21 0.90 -14.44
N LEU A 181 -0.27 1.69 -14.98
CA LEU A 181 1.10 1.71 -14.47
C LEU A 181 1.14 2.15 -13.00
N ARG A 182 2.12 1.66 -12.23
CA ARG A 182 2.46 2.32 -10.96
C ARG A 182 3.17 3.64 -11.27
N ILE A 183 3.10 4.58 -10.34
CA ILE A 183 3.78 5.88 -10.44
C ILE A 183 5.25 5.75 -10.86
N GLU A 184 6.04 4.88 -10.19
CA GLU A 184 7.45 4.67 -10.57
C GLU A 184 7.61 3.94 -11.92
N GLU A 185 6.65 3.10 -12.33
CA GLU A 185 6.65 2.46 -13.65
C GLU A 185 6.36 3.49 -14.75
N SER A 186 5.42 4.43 -14.54
CA SER A 186 5.13 5.50 -15.51
C SER A 186 6.29 6.48 -15.66
N TRP A 187 7.04 6.73 -14.58
CA TRP A 187 8.23 7.61 -14.59
C TRP A 187 9.41 6.98 -15.33
N SER A 188 9.57 5.66 -15.19
CA SER A 188 10.72 4.94 -15.72
C SER A 188 10.44 4.20 -17.03
N LEU A 189 9.24 4.33 -17.60
CA LEU A 189 8.88 3.66 -18.85
C LEU A 189 9.79 4.09 -19.99
N LYS A 190 10.43 3.12 -20.63
CA LYS A 190 11.28 3.32 -21.82
C LYS A 190 10.57 2.75 -23.04
N ILE A 191 9.91 3.62 -23.79
CA ILE A 191 8.97 3.20 -24.86
C ILE A 191 9.66 2.35 -25.91
N ALA A 192 10.87 2.76 -26.33
CA ALA A 192 11.68 2.06 -27.33
C ALA A 192 11.97 0.58 -27.00
N THR A 193 11.95 0.20 -25.71
CA THR A 193 12.21 -1.18 -25.27
C THR A 193 11.02 -1.83 -24.56
N ALA A 194 9.96 -1.05 -24.30
CA ALA A 194 8.75 -1.52 -23.65
C ALA A 194 7.78 -2.13 -24.66
N LEU A 195 7.76 -1.69 -25.92
CA LEU A 195 6.90 -2.29 -26.93
C LEU A 195 7.43 -3.69 -27.31
N LYS A 196 6.73 -4.75 -26.91
CA LYS A 196 7.07 -6.13 -27.28
C LYS A 196 6.52 -6.47 -28.67
N ASN A 197 5.29 -6.04 -28.91
CA ASN A 197 4.54 -6.07 -30.17
C ASN A 197 3.43 -5.01 -30.09
N LEU A 198 2.60 -4.87 -31.12
CA LEU A 198 1.52 -3.85 -31.17
C LEU A 198 0.44 -4.03 -30.09
N ASP A 199 0.37 -5.20 -29.46
CA ASP A 199 -0.66 -5.53 -28.47
C ASP A 199 -0.15 -5.56 -27.02
N THR A 200 1.16 -5.59 -26.81
CA THR A 200 1.76 -5.89 -25.50
C THR A 200 2.87 -4.92 -25.12
N LEU A 201 2.66 -4.28 -23.97
CA LEU A 201 3.63 -3.43 -23.30
C LEU A 201 4.35 -4.21 -22.19
N ARG A 202 5.67 -4.32 -22.30
CA ARG A 202 6.56 -4.92 -21.30
C ARG A 202 7.01 -3.88 -20.28
N VAL A 203 6.55 -4.02 -19.04
CA VAL A 203 6.90 -3.14 -17.92
C VAL A 203 8.06 -3.76 -17.13
N VAL A 204 9.24 -3.16 -17.26
CA VAL A 204 10.49 -3.65 -16.65
C VAL A 204 10.97 -2.71 -15.55
N ASP A 205 11.18 -1.45 -15.91
CA ASP A 205 11.72 -0.42 -15.03
C ASP A 205 10.65 0.16 -14.09
N GLY A 206 11.07 0.65 -12.91
CA GLY A 206 10.16 1.17 -11.89
C GLY A 206 9.30 0.11 -11.17
N THR A 207 9.41 -1.15 -11.56
CA THR A 207 8.58 -2.24 -11.00
C THR A 207 8.90 -2.51 -9.52
N LYS A 208 7.85 -2.67 -8.71
CA LYS A 208 7.99 -2.97 -7.29
C LYS A 208 8.67 -4.33 -7.10
N GLY A 209 9.85 -4.33 -6.49
CA GLY A 209 10.64 -5.55 -6.24
C GLY A 209 11.30 -6.14 -7.49
N GLY A 210 11.35 -5.39 -8.60
CA GLY A 210 11.95 -5.83 -9.87
C GLY A 210 11.13 -6.90 -10.60
N ARG A 211 9.82 -6.98 -10.32
CA ARG A 211 8.91 -7.94 -10.93
C ARG A 211 8.42 -7.38 -12.26
N LYS A 212 9.02 -7.86 -13.34
CA LYS A 212 8.59 -7.54 -14.71
C LYS A 212 7.19 -8.08 -14.94
N ARG A 213 6.37 -7.36 -15.70
CA ARG A 213 5.02 -7.78 -16.10
C ARG A 213 4.73 -7.31 -17.52
N GLU A 214 3.74 -7.92 -18.14
CA GLU A 214 3.20 -7.52 -19.43
C GLU A 214 1.80 -6.92 -19.23
N VAL A 215 1.46 -5.94 -20.06
CA VAL A 215 0.19 -5.21 -20.02
C VAL A 215 -0.35 -5.14 -21.44
N PRO A 216 -1.62 -5.47 -21.68
CA PRO A 216 -2.21 -5.30 -23.00
C PRO A 216 -2.34 -3.81 -23.35
N ILE A 217 -2.10 -3.46 -24.61
CA ILE A 217 -2.15 -2.07 -25.09
C ILE A 217 -3.60 -1.62 -25.36
N ARG A 218 -4.50 -2.54 -25.72
CA ARG A 218 -5.96 -2.31 -25.88
C ARG A 218 -6.29 -1.04 -26.69
N LEU A 219 -5.66 -0.89 -27.86
CA LEU A 219 -5.82 0.25 -28.76
C LEU A 219 -5.40 1.63 -28.19
N GLN A 220 -4.75 1.70 -27.03
CA GLN A 220 -4.26 2.93 -26.41
C GLN A 220 -2.90 3.39 -26.97
N LEU A 221 -2.58 3.06 -28.23
CA LEU A 221 -1.29 3.36 -28.87
C LEU A 221 -0.97 4.86 -28.87
N MET A 222 -1.99 5.72 -29.02
CA MET A 222 -1.82 7.18 -29.01
C MET A 222 -1.17 7.70 -27.72
N VAL A 223 -1.40 7.06 -26.57
CA VAL A 223 -0.76 7.44 -25.31
C VAL A 223 0.75 7.15 -25.36
N LEU A 224 1.15 6.04 -25.99
CA LEU A 224 2.56 5.73 -26.18
C LEU A 224 3.23 6.68 -27.19
N GLU A 225 2.52 7.09 -28.24
CA GLU A 225 3.01 8.09 -29.20
C GLU A 225 3.24 9.44 -28.53
N LYS A 226 2.27 9.93 -27.74
CA LYS A 226 2.44 11.16 -26.95
C LYS A 226 3.62 11.03 -25.98
N ALA A 227 3.75 9.89 -25.31
CA ALA A 227 4.86 9.63 -24.39
C ALA A 227 6.22 9.64 -25.11
N ALA A 228 6.29 9.15 -26.35
CA ALA A 228 7.52 9.16 -27.15
C ALA A 228 8.01 10.59 -27.45
N ARG A 229 7.09 11.57 -27.54
CA ARG A 229 7.43 12.98 -27.80
C ARG A 229 8.08 13.68 -26.60
N VAL A 230 7.91 13.15 -25.40
CA VAL A 230 8.41 13.76 -24.16
C VAL A 230 9.42 12.89 -23.43
N ILE A 231 9.95 11.83 -24.05
CA ILE A 231 11.05 11.08 -23.41
C ILE A 231 12.28 11.97 -23.26
N ASP A 232 13.05 11.71 -22.22
CA ASP A 232 14.37 12.28 -22.06
C ASP A 232 15.37 11.51 -22.93
N PRO A 233 16.17 12.19 -23.77
CA PRO A 233 17.03 11.53 -24.77
C PRO A 233 18.17 10.72 -24.14
N VAL A 234 18.57 11.03 -22.91
CA VAL A 234 19.70 10.36 -22.24
C VAL A 234 19.23 9.09 -21.52
N SER A 235 18.16 9.20 -20.74
CA SER A 235 17.62 8.08 -19.97
C SER A 235 16.70 7.17 -20.79
N GLY A 236 16.13 7.70 -21.88
CA GLY A 236 15.08 7.06 -22.68
C GLY A 236 13.74 6.94 -21.95
N SER A 237 13.58 7.57 -20.77
CA SER A 237 12.39 7.49 -19.93
C SER A 237 11.57 8.78 -19.95
N THR A 238 10.36 8.77 -19.39
CA THR A 238 9.56 10.01 -19.26
C THR A 238 10.10 10.96 -18.19
N THR A 239 11.02 10.50 -17.33
CA THR A 239 11.68 11.32 -16.31
C THR A 239 12.95 11.94 -16.86
N PRO A 240 13.17 13.26 -16.70
CA PRO A 240 14.42 13.90 -17.11
C PRO A 240 15.64 13.33 -16.38
N ALA A 241 16.74 13.09 -17.09
CA ALA A 241 17.96 12.51 -16.52
C ALA A 241 18.65 13.39 -15.46
N SER A 242 18.31 14.69 -15.43
CA SER A 242 18.77 15.66 -14.42
C SER A 242 18.15 15.45 -13.03
N TYR A 243 17.11 14.62 -12.92
CA TYR A 243 16.45 14.33 -11.66
C TYR A 243 16.86 12.96 -11.09
N SER A 244 17.15 12.94 -9.78
CA SER A 244 17.06 11.69 -9.03
C SER A 244 15.60 11.30 -8.83
N MET A 245 15.30 10.01 -8.69
CA MET A 245 13.93 9.53 -8.44
C MET A 245 13.28 10.14 -7.18
N LYS A 246 14.09 10.51 -6.18
CA LYS A 246 13.60 11.22 -4.99
C LYS A 246 13.19 12.66 -5.34
N ARG A 247 14.03 13.38 -6.09
CA ARG A 247 13.74 14.76 -6.51
C ARG A 247 12.54 14.79 -7.47
N TRP A 248 12.48 13.87 -8.44
CA TRP A 248 11.34 13.76 -9.36
C TRP A 248 10.04 13.48 -8.62
N ARG A 249 10.04 12.58 -7.63
CA ARG A 249 8.86 12.34 -6.78
C ARG A 249 8.36 13.60 -6.09
N ASN A 250 9.27 14.42 -5.54
CA ASN A 250 8.88 15.65 -4.87
C ASN A 250 8.29 16.66 -5.86
N TYR A 251 8.94 16.81 -7.02
CA TYR A 251 8.47 17.66 -8.11
C TYR A 251 7.08 17.23 -8.63
N TYR A 252 6.92 15.96 -9.02
CA TYR A 252 5.65 15.37 -9.43
C TYR A 252 4.54 15.61 -8.40
N ASN A 253 4.82 15.39 -7.12
CA ASN A 253 3.84 15.63 -6.06
C ASN A 253 3.53 17.12 -5.84
N ALA A 254 4.44 18.04 -6.18
CA ALA A 254 4.19 19.47 -6.13
C ALA A 254 3.24 19.90 -7.26
N VAL A 255 3.49 19.42 -8.48
CA VAL A 255 2.58 19.61 -9.63
C VAL A 255 1.19 19.07 -9.30
N LEU A 256 1.07 17.82 -8.82
CA LEU A 256 -0.22 17.26 -8.45
C LEU A 256 -0.95 18.09 -7.38
N ARG A 257 -0.23 18.64 -6.39
CA ARG A 257 -0.85 19.50 -5.37
C ARG A 257 -1.35 20.82 -5.95
N LYS A 258 -0.62 21.43 -6.90
CA LYS A 258 -1.04 22.65 -7.59
C LYS A 258 -2.41 22.49 -8.24
N HIS A 259 -2.68 21.35 -8.86
CA HIS A 259 -3.97 21.04 -9.52
C HIS A 259 -4.95 20.28 -8.61
N GLY A 260 -4.78 20.32 -7.29
CA GLY A 260 -5.76 19.72 -6.37
C GLY A 260 -5.73 18.19 -6.26
N VAL A 261 -4.83 17.48 -6.95
CA VAL A 261 -4.74 16.00 -6.98
C VAL A 261 -4.08 15.46 -5.70
N TYR A 262 -4.82 15.56 -4.59
CA TYR A 262 -4.49 15.00 -3.29
C TYR A 262 -5.76 14.82 -2.45
N LYS A 263 -5.70 13.98 -1.42
CA LYS A 263 -6.87 13.57 -0.62
C LYS A 263 -7.74 14.70 -0.06
N LYS A 264 -7.14 15.83 0.36
CA LYS A 264 -7.86 16.99 0.91
C LYS A 264 -8.31 18.00 -0.18
N GLY A 265 -7.78 17.87 -1.40
CA GLY A 265 -8.22 18.66 -2.55
C GLY A 265 -9.38 17.93 -3.23
N LEU A 266 -9.14 17.41 -4.43
CA LEU A 266 -10.12 16.67 -5.23
C LEU A 266 -10.50 15.29 -4.67
N GLY A 267 -10.13 14.94 -3.45
CA GLY A 267 -10.42 13.62 -2.86
C GLY A 267 -9.59 12.44 -3.45
N VAL A 268 -8.87 12.67 -4.55
CA VAL A 268 -8.16 11.64 -5.32
C VAL A 268 -6.64 11.70 -5.15
N THR A 269 -5.98 10.65 -5.63
CA THR A 269 -4.53 10.61 -5.84
C THR A 269 -4.26 10.01 -7.21
N SER A 270 -3.09 10.23 -7.81
CA SER A 270 -2.73 9.60 -9.09
C SER A 270 -2.86 8.08 -9.09
N HIS A 271 -2.68 7.42 -7.95
CA HIS A 271 -2.89 5.97 -7.85
C HIS A 271 -4.34 5.53 -8.12
N GLY A 272 -5.31 6.44 -7.96
CA GLY A 272 -6.71 6.22 -8.30
C GLY A 272 -6.92 5.90 -9.79
N LEU A 273 -6.07 6.42 -10.69
CA LEU A 273 -6.13 6.08 -12.12
C LEU A 273 -5.91 4.58 -12.35
N ARG A 274 -4.99 3.98 -11.58
CA ARG A 274 -4.77 2.53 -11.60
C ARG A 274 -5.95 1.74 -11.05
N HIS A 275 -6.73 2.30 -10.12
CA HIS A 275 -7.99 1.69 -9.69
C HIS A 275 -9.00 1.67 -10.84
N GLY A 276 -9.22 2.81 -11.50
CA GLY A 276 -10.11 2.90 -12.66
C GLY A 276 -9.72 1.95 -13.78
N TRP A 277 -8.44 1.88 -14.13
CA TRP A 277 -7.93 0.90 -15.10
C TRP A 277 -8.23 -0.55 -14.69
N ALA A 278 -8.06 -0.90 -13.41
CA ALA A 278 -8.38 -2.26 -12.94
C ALA A 278 -9.88 -2.55 -13.00
N HIS A 279 -10.74 -1.53 -12.84
CA HIS A 279 -12.19 -1.67 -13.03
C HIS A 279 -12.52 -1.93 -14.49
N GLN A 280 -11.94 -1.17 -15.43
CA GLN A 280 -12.13 -1.39 -16.87
C GLN A 280 -11.66 -2.79 -17.28
N VAL A 281 -10.48 -3.23 -16.83
CA VAL A 281 -9.99 -4.59 -17.10
C VAL A 281 -10.95 -5.64 -16.57
N TYR A 282 -11.49 -5.45 -15.37
CA TYR A 282 -12.44 -6.40 -14.82
C TYR A 282 -13.74 -6.41 -15.63
N GLU A 283 -14.29 -5.24 -15.97
CA GLU A 283 -15.56 -5.09 -16.64
C GLU A 283 -15.55 -5.64 -18.07
N GLU A 284 -14.48 -5.39 -18.83
CA GLU A 284 -14.29 -5.95 -20.17
C GLU A 284 -14.25 -7.49 -20.17
N GLU A 285 -13.65 -8.10 -19.15
CA GLU A 285 -13.49 -9.56 -19.05
C GLU A 285 -14.71 -10.23 -18.41
N ALA A 286 -15.36 -9.57 -17.46
CA ALA A 286 -16.50 -10.12 -16.72
C ALA A 286 -17.87 -9.82 -17.36
N GLY A 287 -17.94 -8.83 -18.25
CA GLY A 287 -19.20 -8.29 -18.76
C GLY A 287 -20.06 -7.59 -17.70
N ALA A 288 -19.49 -7.28 -16.53
CA ALA A 288 -20.19 -6.68 -15.40
C ALA A 288 -19.26 -5.76 -14.59
N PRO A 289 -19.79 -4.73 -13.90
CA PRO A 289 -18.98 -3.83 -13.09
C PRO A 289 -18.17 -4.55 -12.01
N ALA A 290 -17.01 -3.97 -11.66
CA ALA A 290 -16.22 -4.44 -10.54
C ALA A 290 -17.03 -4.38 -9.23
N PRO A 291 -16.82 -5.30 -8.26
CA PRO A 291 -17.63 -5.36 -7.05
C PRO A 291 -17.76 -4.01 -6.31
N VAL A 292 -16.68 -3.23 -6.24
CA VAL A 292 -16.66 -1.91 -5.59
C VAL A 292 -17.58 -0.87 -6.24
N LYS A 293 -17.92 -1.04 -7.53
CA LYS A 293 -18.90 -0.20 -8.24
C LYS A 293 -20.35 -0.65 -7.97
N GLY A 294 -20.56 -1.76 -7.24
CA GLY A 294 -21.87 -2.35 -7.00
C GLY A 294 -22.37 -3.17 -8.20
N GLY A 295 -23.67 -3.47 -8.21
CA GLY A 295 -24.30 -4.27 -9.25
C GLY A 295 -24.36 -5.77 -8.95
N ALA A 296 -25.00 -6.52 -9.85
CA ALA A 296 -25.12 -7.97 -9.73
C ALA A 296 -23.77 -8.65 -10.02
N ALA A 297 -23.49 -9.72 -9.29
CA ALA A 297 -22.32 -10.53 -9.59
C ALA A 297 -22.51 -11.24 -10.94
N PRO A 298 -21.48 -11.27 -11.81
CA PRO A 298 -21.49 -12.12 -13.00
C PRO A 298 -21.44 -13.60 -12.58
N ASP A 299 -21.51 -14.50 -13.55
CA ASP A 299 -21.28 -15.92 -13.26
C ASP A 299 -19.87 -16.15 -12.69
N LEU A 300 -19.72 -17.27 -11.99
CA LEU A 300 -18.52 -17.56 -11.22
C LEU A 300 -17.27 -17.71 -12.11
N GLU A 301 -17.43 -18.19 -13.34
CA GLU A 301 -16.31 -18.42 -14.24
C GLU A 301 -15.83 -17.11 -14.85
N ALA A 302 -16.75 -16.28 -15.36
CA ALA A 302 -16.43 -14.91 -15.80
C ALA A 302 -15.78 -14.08 -14.68
N HIS A 303 -16.29 -14.19 -13.45
CA HIS A 303 -15.66 -13.54 -12.29
C HIS A 303 -14.21 -13.98 -12.10
N ARG A 304 -13.94 -15.29 -12.14
CA ARG A 304 -12.59 -15.85 -11.93
C ARG A 304 -11.63 -15.41 -13.04
N GLN A 305 -12.07 -15.45 -14.29
CA GLN A 305 -11.27 -15.03 -15.44
C GLN A 305 -10.91 -13.54 -15.35
N ALA A 306 -11.88 -12.68 -15.02
CA ALA A 306 -11.64 -11.26 -14.82
C ALA A 306 -10.66 -10.98 -13.65
N ILE A 307 -10.79 -11.69 -12.53
CA ILE A 307 -9.82 -11.59 -11.42
C ILE A 307 -8.42 -12.00 -11.88
N GLN A 308 -8.30 -13.08 -12.65
CA GLN A 308 -7.02 -13.56 -13.17
C GLN A 308 -6.40 -12.54 -14.14
N ALA A 309 -7.18 -11.98 -15.07
CA ALA A 309 -6.76 -10.93 -15.98
C ALA A 309 -6.21 -9.71 -15.22
N VAL A 310 -6.96 -9.20 -14.23
CA VAL A 310 -6.52 -8.09 -13.37
C VAL A 310 -5.26 -8.44 -12.60
N VAL A 311 -5.13 -9.66 -12.06
CA VAL A 311 -3.96 -10.10 -11.29
C VAL A 311 -2.70 -10.14 -12.15
N LEU A 312 -2.79 -10.77 -13.32
CA LEU A 312 -1.69 -10.88 -14.28
C LEU A 312 -1.28 -9.50 -14.77
N ALA A 313 -2.25 -8.74 -15.28
CA ALA A 313 -2.01 -7.41 -15.81
C ALA A 313 -1.48 -6.48 -14.71
N ALA A 314 -1.96 -6.56 -13.46
CA ALA A 314 -1.43 -5.75 -12.34
C ALA A 314 -0.04 -6.19 -11.83
N GLY A 315 0.46 -7.37 -12.24
CA GLY A 315 1.68 -7.99 -11.73
C GLY A 315 1.56 -8.44 -10.27
N HIS A 316 0.38 -8.92 -9.87
CA HIS A 316 0.16 -9.50 -8.55
C HIS A 316 0.46 -10.99 -8.54
N SER A 317 0.91 -11.48 -7.38
CA SER A 317 1.27 -12.90 -7.20
C SER A 317 0.14 -13.75 -6.60
N LYS A 318 -0.99 -13.14 -6.23
CA LYS A 318 -2.11 -13.80 -5.55
C LYS A 318 -3.42 -13.11 -5.96
N PRO A 319 -4.50 -13.88 -6.20
CA PRO A 319 -5.83 -13.32 -6.47
C PRO A 319 -6.31 -12.33 -5.43
N SER A 320 -6.13 -12.62 -4.14
CA SER A 320 -6.59 -11.74 -3.05
C SER A 320 -6.07 -10.30 -3.09
N LYS A 321 -4.98 -10.03 -3.84
CA LYS A 321 -4.45 -8.67 -4.00
C LYS A 321 -5.29 -7.80 -4.94
N SER A 322 -6.12 -8.38 -5.79
CA SER A 322 -7.05 -7.63 -6.65
C SER A 322 -8.13 -6.93 -5.80
N GLY A 323 -8.51 -7.50 -4.65
CA GLY A 323 -9.50 -6.92 -3.75
C GLY A 323 -9.16 -5.52 -3.23
N ALA A 324 -7.87 -5.16 -3.21
CA ALA A 324 -7.44 -3.79 -2.90
C ALA A 324 -7.92 -2.76 -3.95
N TYR A 325 -8.23 -3.20 -5.17
CA TYR A 325 -8.72 -2.38 -6.28
C TYR A 325 -10.21 -2.63 -6.55
N LEU A 326 -10.63 -3.89 -6.53
CA LEU A 326 -11.95 -4.34 -6.98
C LEU A 326 -12.95 -4.57 -5.84
N SER A 327 -12.48 -4.69 -4.60
CA SER A 327 -13.23 -5.29 -3.48
C SER A 327 -13.60 -6.76 -3.71
N THR A 328 -14.57 -7.27 -2.93
CA THR A 328 -15.25 -8.55 -3.14
C THR A 328 -16.75 -8.34 -3.00
N PHE A 329 -17.57 -9.11 -3.71
CA PHE A 329 -19.04 -9.03 -3.57
C PHE A 329 -19.49 -9.27 -2.13
N ALA A 330 -18.85 -10.20 -1.42
CA ALA A 330 -19.12 -10.45 0.00
C ALA A 330 -18.82 -9.23 0.88
N ALA A 331 -17.72 -8.51 0.63
CA ALA A 331 -17.38 -7.31 1.37
C ALA A 331 -18.35 -6.15 1.06
N MET A 332 -18.80 -6.02 -0.18
CA MET A 332 -19.76 -4.99 -0.58
C MET A 332 -21.15 -5.26 0.00
N ALA A 333 -21.59 -6.52 -0.01
CA ALA A 333 -22.82 -6.94 0.66
C ALA A 333 -22.75 -6.78 2.19
N ALA A 334 -21.56 -6.82 2.79
CA ALA A 334 -21.37 -6.56 4.21
C ALA A 334 -21.36 -5.06 4.54
N ALA A 335 -20.78 -4.22 3.68
CA ALA A 335 -20.70 -2.77 3.88
C ALA A 335 -22.08 -2.07 3.84
N GLY A 336 -23.06 -2.65 3.14
CA GLY A 336 -24.44 -2.15 3.15
C GLY A 336 -25.27 -2.58 4.37
N LYS A 337 -24.72 -3.37 5.29
CA LYS A 337 -25.42 -3.81 6.50
C LYS A 337 -25.13 -2.87 7.67
N PRO A 338 -26.09 -2.67 8.60
CA PRO A 338 -25.87 -1.84 9.78
C PRO A 338 -24.65 -2.31 10.57
N GLU A 339 -23.85 -1.37 11.06
CA GLU A 339 -22.77 -1.66 12.00
C GLU A 339 -23.39 -1.90 13.37
N VAL A 340 -23.63 -3.18 13.67
CA VAL A 340 -24.23 -3.61 14.95
C VAL A 340 -23.12 -3.92 15.93
N SER A 341 -23.04 -3.17 17.03
CA SER A 341 -22.11 -3.44 18.13
C SER A 341 -22.53 -4.69 18.92
N ARG A 342 -21.62 -5.22 19.76
CA ARG A 342 -21.98 -6.29 20.70
C ARG A 342 -23.09 -5.85 21.65
N GLU A 343 -23.00 -4.62 22.16
CA GLU A 343 -24.01 -4.05 23.05
C GLU A 343 -25.38 -3.96 22.37
N ASP A 344 -25.43 -3.55 21.10
CA ASP A 344 -26.67 -3.52 20.32
C ASP A 344 -27.25 -4.93 20.11
N ALA A 345 -26.38 -5.91 19.81
CA ALA A 345 -26.77 -7.30 19.65
C ALA A 345 -27.34 -7.90 20.95
N GLU A 346 -26.71 -7.62 22.09
CA GLU A 346 -27.18 -8.04 23.41
C GLU A 346 -28.45 -7.30 23.83
N ALA A 347 -28.57 -5.99 23.54
CA ALA A 347 -29.75 -5.20 23.83
C ALA A 347 -30.96 -5.68 23.00
N ALA A 348 -30.78 -5.95 21.71
CA ALA A 348 -31.84 -6.51 20.87
C ALA A 348 -32.26 -7.91 21.34
N LEU A 349 -31.31 -8.72 21.81
CA LEU A 349 -31.66 -10.01 22.43
C LEU A 349 -32.49 -9.86 23.69
N ARG A 350 -32.13 -8.91 24.56
CA ARG A 350 -32.92 -8.61 25.77
C ARG A 350 -34.34 -8.15 25.39
N ARG A 351 -34.47 -7.25 24.40
CA ARG A 351 -35.78 -6.78 23.89
C ARG A 351 -36.66 -7.92 23.36
N HIS A 352 -36.06 -8.90 22.70
CA HIS A 352 -36.79 -10.06 22.15
C HIS A 352 -36.78 -11.30 23.05
N SER A 353 -36.51 -11.14 24.36
CA SER A 353 -36.51 -12.24 25.34
C SER A 353 -35.67 -13.46 24.92
N GLY A 354 -34.50 -13.20 24.32
CA GLY A 354 -33.60 -14.24 23.81
C GLY A 354 -33.96 -14.80 22.43
N ASN A 355 -35.01 -14.30 21.77
CA ASN A 355 -35.37 -14.72 20.41
C ASN A 355 -34.40 -14.10 19.38
N LYS A 356 -33.38 -14.89 19.06
CA LYS A 356 -32.29 -14.54 18.15
C LYS A 356 -32.72 -14.25 16.72
N SER A 357 -33.81 -14.85 16.24
CA SER A 357 -34.31 -14.60 14.89
C SER A 357 -34.94 -13.21 14.80
N ARG A 358 -35.75 -12.84 15.80
CA ARG A 358 -36.34 -11.49 15.87
C ARG A 358 -35.29 -10.41 16.14
N ALA A 359 -34.36 -10.66 17.05
CA ALA A 359 -33.26 -9.75 17.33
C ALA A 359 -32.37 -9.52 16.09
N ALA A 360 -32.03 -10.58 15.33
CA ALA A 360 -31.25 -10.44 14.11
C ALA A 360 -32.02 -9.68 13.01
N SER A 361 -33.32 -9.93 12.89
CA SER A 361 -34.20 -9.23 11.94
C SER A 361 -34.34 -7.75 12.26
N GLU A 362 -34.52 -7.37 13.53
CA GLU A 362 -34.56 -5.97 13.97
C GLU A 362 -33.27 -5.24 13.59
N LEU A 363 -32.14 -5.90 13.82
CA LEU A 363 -30.82 -5.35 13.58
C LEU A 363 -30.39 -5.41 12.10
N GLY A 364 -31.23 -5.92 11.20
CA GLY A 364 -30.90 -6.05 9.77
C GLY A 364 -29.71 -6.97 9.48
N ILE A 365 -29.40 -7.92 10.36
CA ILE A 365 -28.27 -8.84 10.24
C ILE A 365 -28.72 -10.31 10.21
N THR A 366 -27.83 -11.22 9.82
CA THR A 366 -28.15 -12.66 9.86
C THR A 366 -28.03 -13.21 11.28
N ARG A 367 -28.76 -14.29 11.59
CA ARG A 367 -28.68 -14.97 12.90
C ARG A 367 -27.26 -15.40 13.25
N GLN A 368 -26.49 -15.90 12.27
CA GLN A 368 -25.06 -16.24 12.44
C GLN A 368 -24.18 -15.01 12.74
N SER A 369 -24.52 -13.85 12.16
CA SER A 369 -23.83 -12.59 12.40
C SER A 369 -24.07 -12.08 13.83
N LEU A 370 -25.29 -12.26 14.33
CA LEU A 370 -25.67 -11.98 15.72
C LEU A 370 -24.91 -12.90 16.69
N TYR A 371 -24.91 -14.22 16.46
CA TYR A 371 -24.17 -15.18 17.29
C TYR A 371 -22.68 -14.85 17.43
N ARG A 372 -22.01 -14.52 16.33
CA ARG A 372 -20.58 -14.20 16.38
C ARG A 372 -20.26 -12.99 17.26
N ARG A 373 -21.13 -11.99 17.31
CA ARG A 373 -20.94 -10.75 18.09
C ARG A 373 -21.13 -10.92 19.59
N ILE A 374 -21.90 -11.93 20.00
CA ILE A 374 -22.18 -12.20 21.42
C ILE A 374 -21.19 -13.23 21.97
N ALA A 375 -20.59 -14.05 21.09
CA ALA A 375 -19.62 -15.08 21.46
C ALA A 375 -18.17 -14.57 21.54
N SER A 376 -17.85 -13.48 20.83
CA SER A 376 -16.66 -12.63 21.04
C SER A 376 -16.90 -11.71 22.23
#